data_AF-A0A8T4KD79-F1
#
_entry.id   AF-A0A8T4KD79-F1
#
_cell.length_a   1.000
_cell.length_b   1.000
_cell.length_c   1.000
_cell.angle_alpha   90.00
_cell.angle_beta   90.00
_cell.angle_gamma   90.00
#
_symmetry.space_group_name_H-M   'P 1'
#
loop_
_entity.id
_entity.type
_entity.pdbx_description
1 polymer ?
#
loop_
_entity_poly.entity_id
_entity_poly.type
_entity_poly.pdbx_seq_one_letter_code
_entity_poly.pdbx_strand_id
1 'polypeptide(L)' 'MKDRIGDWPYDVKKSGGKTIIHFYPKGENLKHPDTPKFTLVLDKEDLKKLTKLG' A
#
# COMPACT_ATOMS: atom_id res chain seq x y z
N MET A 1 -11.86 5.96 2.10
CA MET A 1 -12.03 5.32 0.78
C MET A 1 -10.68 4.74 0.41
N LYS A 2 -10.57 3.45 0.06
CA LYS A 2 -9.29 2.86 -0.36
C LYS A 2 -8.96 3.40 -1.75
N ASP A 3 -7.74 3.88 -1.93
CA ASP A 3 -7.27 4.44 -3.19
C ASP A 3 -6.80 3.30 -4.13
N ARG A 4 -6.38 3.59 -5.37
CA ARG A 4 -5.96 2.56 -6.34
C ARG A 4 -4.63 2.87 -7.01
N ILE A 5 -3.67 1.95 -6.92
CA ILE A 5 -2.45 1.94 -7.74
C ILE A 5 -2.62 0.81 -8.76
N GLY A 6 -2.76 1.18 -10.04
CA GLY A 6 -3.30 0.27 -11.05
C GLY A 6 -4.70 -0.22 -10.66
N ASP A 7 -4.94 -1.53 -10.76
CA ASP A 7 -6.20 -2.19 -10.34
C ASP A 7 -6.21 -2.69 -8.89
N TRP A 8 -5.20 -2.36 -8.09
CA TRP A 8 -5.08 -2.86 -6.72
C TRP A 8 -5.57 -1.81 -5.71
N PRO A 9 -6.59 -2.14 -4.89
CA PRO A 9 -7.00 -1.29 -3.79
C PRO A 9 -5.88 -1.22 -2.76
N TYR A 10 -5.59 -0.02 -2.26
CA TYR A 10 -4.59 0.18 -1.22
C TYR A 10 -5.00 1.24 -0.20
N ASP A 11 -4.34 1.21 0.95
CA ASP A 11 -4.45 2.22 2.01
C ASP A 11 -3.05 2.58 2.49
N VAL A 12 -2.86 3.84 2.89
CA VAL A 12 -1.58 4.35 3.39
C VAL A 12 -1.75 4.82 4.82
N LYS A 13 -0.90 4.31 5.70
CA LYS A 13 -0.77 4.76 7.08
C LYS A 13 0.64 5.27 7.35
N LYS A 14 0.73 6.41 8.03
CA LYS A 14 2.01 6.90 8.55
C LYS A 14 2.10 6.52 10.02
N SER A 15 3.15 5.79 10.40
CA SER A 15 3.38 5.39 11.79
C SER A 15 4.87 5.41 12.11
N GLY A 16 5.25 6.05 13.22
CA GLY A 16 6.64 6.08 13.69
C GLY A 16 7.65 6.62 12.66
N GLY A 17 7.25 7.55 11.80
CA GLY A 17 8.11 8.10 10.74
C GLY A 17 8.27 7.20 9.51
N LYS A 18 7.59 6.05 9.47
CA LYS A 18 7.51 5.15 8.31
C LYS A 18 6.17 5.28 7.61
N THR A 19 6.17 5.08 6.30
CA THR A 19 4.97 5.01 5.46
C THR A 19 4.65 3.54 5.21
N ILE A 20 3.49 3.10 5.69
CA ILE A 20 3.01 1.73 5.55
C ILE A 20 1.89 1.73 4.51
N ILE A 21 2.06 0.93 3.46
CA ILE A 21 1.11 0.79 2.37
C ILE A 21 0.55 -0.63 2.42
N HIS A 22 -0.76 -0.76 2.62
CA HIS A 22 -1.46 -2.05 2.59
C HIS A 22 -2.17 -2.21 1.26
N PHE A 23 -1.88 -3.29 0.54
CA PHE A 23 -2.57 -3.68 -0.67
C PHE A 23 -3.58 -4.78 -0.37
N TYR A 24 -4.79 -4.60 -0.86
CA TYR A 24 -5.91 -5.51 -0.64
C TYR A 24 -6.19 -6.32 -1.90
N PRO A 25 -6.76 -7.53 -1.79
CA PRO A 25 -7.15 -8.32 -2.94
C PRO A 25 -8.10 -7.55 -3.87
N LYS A 26 -7.87 -7.69 -5.19
CA LYS A 26 -8.78 -7.20 -6.24
C LYS A 26 -9.76 -8.31 -6.66
N GLY A 27 -11.04 -7.98 -6.79
CA GLY A 27 -12.08 -8.90 -7.25
C GLY A 27 -13.44 -8.63 -6.62
N GLU A 28 -14.49 -9.12 -7.28
CA GLU A 28 -15.85 -9.14 -6.74
C GLU A 28 -16.05 -10.47 -6.00
N ASN A 29 -16.71 -10.44 -4.83
CA ASN A 29 -17.01 -11.61 -3.98
C ASN A 29 -15.81 -12.23 -3.23
N LEU A 30 -14.94 -11.38 -2.66
CA LEU A 30 -13.83 -11.82 -1.81
C LEU A 30 -14.36 -12.26 -0.44
N LYS A 31 -13.90 -13.42 0.06
CA LYS A 31 -14.23 -13.89 1.43
C LYS A 31 -13.67 -12.97 2.52
N HIS A 32 -12.52 -12.35 2.25
CA HIS A 32 -11.84 -11.43 3.18
C HIS A 32 -11.27 -10.22 2.41
N PRO A 33 -12.13 -9.27 1.98
CA PRO A 33 -11.71 -8.12 1.17
C PRO A 33 -10.81 -7.14 1.93
N ASP A 34 -10.91 -7.11 3.25
CA ASP A 34 -10.15 -6.21 4.13
C ASP A 34 -8.86 -6.83 4.67
N THR A 35 -8.52 -8.07 4.30
CA THR A 35 -7.23 -8.66 4.68
C THR A 35 -6.16 -8.19 3.71
N PRO A 36 -5.10 -7.51 4.18
CA PRO A 36 -4.00 -7.10 3.31
C PRO A 36 -3.35 -8.33 2.68
N LYS A 37 -3.27 -8.34 1.35
CA LYS A 37 -2.54 -9.36 0.60
C LYS A 37 -1.03 -9.10 0.62
N PHE A 38 -0.66 -7.82 0.63
CA PHE A 38 0.73 -7.39 0.64
C PHE A 38 0.85 -6.08 1.43
N THR A 39 1.94 -5.94 2.18
CA THR A 39 2.22 -4.73 2.96
C THR A 39 3.62 -4.25 2.63
N LEU A 40 3.75 -3.00 2.25
CA LEU A 40 5.02 -2.35 2.00
C LEU A 40 5.28 -1.33 3.11
N VAL A 41 6.39 -1.48 3.83
CA VAL A 41 6.83 -0.50 4.83
C VAL A 41 8.02 0.23 4.25
N LEU A 42 7.87 1.53 4.09
CA LEU A 42 8.88 2.42 3.52
C LEU A 42 9.37 3.36 4.60
N ASP A 43 10.68 3.43 4.78
CA ASP A 43 11.29 4.50 5.56
C ASP A 43 11.73 5.68 4.66
N LYS A 44 12.34 6.69 5.28
CA LYS A 44 12.77 7.91 4.58
C LYS A 44 13.80 7.63 3.48
N GLU A 45 14.68 6.66 3.66
CA GLU A 45 15.70 6.28 2.68
C GLU A 45 15.07 5.57 1.49
N ASP A 46 14.09 4.70 1.71
CA ASP A 46 13.35 4.04 0.63
C ASP A 46 12.58 5.04 -0.22
N LEU A 47 11.90 6.00 0.42
CA LEU A 47 11.19 7.06 -0.28
C LEU A 47 12.15 7.88 -1.18
N LYS A 48 13.37 8.17 -0.70
CA LYS A 48 14.40 8.84 -1.51
C LYS A 48 14.85 8.03 -2.71
N LYS A 49 14.88 6.70 -2.62
CA LYS A 49 15.19 5.82 -3.76
C LYS A 49 14.05 5.85 -4.78
N LEU A 50 12.80 5.78 -4.32
CA LEU A 50 11.62 5.82 -5.18
C LEU A 50 11.50 7.14 -5.95
N THR A 51 11.84 8.28 -5.34
CA THR A 51 11.84 9.58 -6.03
C THR A 51 12.92 9.71 -7.11
N LYS A 52 13.90 8.80 -7.18
CA LYS A 52 14.92 8.77 -8.24
C LYS A 52 14.52 7.89 -9.43
N LEU A 53 13.43 7.13 -9.30
CA LEU A 53 12.93 6.22 -10.33
C LEU A 53 11.93 6.90 -11.28
N GLY A 54 11.47 8.11 -10.96
CA GLY A 54 10.66 8.98 -11.82
C GLY A 54 11.46 10.20 -12.24
#